data_AF-A0A4P9W960-F1
#
_entry.id   AF-A0A4P9W960-F1
#
_cell.length_a   1.000
_cell.length_b   1.000
_cell.length_c   1.000
_cell.angle_alpha   90.00
_cell.angle_beta   90.00
_cell.angle_gamma   90.00
#
_symmetry.space_group_name_H-M   'P 1'
#
loop_
_entity.id
_entity.type
_entity.pdbx_description
1 polymer ?
#
loop_
_entity_poly.entity_id
_entity_poly.type
_entity_poly.pdbx_seq_one_letter_code
_entity_poly.pdbx_strand_id
1 'polypeptide(L)' 'RKRVTQACDACNKKKIKCDGLKPTCSNCTRSLSTCTYSRSAKKRGPRAGYIESLENRLKEMEA' A
#
# COMPACT_ATOMS: atom_id res chain seq x y z
N ARG A 1 -6.56 -8.42 19.91
CA ARG A 1 -5.73 -8.80 18.73
C ARG A 1 -5.20 -7.52 18.09
N LYS A 2 -3.88 -7.32 17.98
CA LYS A 2 -3.29 -6.14 17.31
C LYS A 2 -3.74 -6.10 15.85
N ARG A 3 -4.20 -4.94 15.37
CA ARG A 3 -4.63 -4.74 13.99
C ARG A 3 -3.37 -4.64 13.12
N VAL A 4 -3.20 -5.57 12.19
CA VAL A 4 -2.09 -5.54 11.24
C VAL A 4 -2.40 -4.48 10.18
N THR A 5 -1.50 -3.51 10.02
CA THR A 5 -1.66 -2.39 9.08
C THR A 5 -1.38 -2.80 7.63
N GLN A 6 -0.61 -3.87 7.42
CA GLN A 6 -0.23 -4.39 6.11
C GLN A 6 -0.29 -5.92 6.08
N ALA A 7 -1.20 -6.47 5.28
CA ALA A 7 -1.16 -7.89 4.95
C ALA A 7 0.01 -8.19 3.99
N CYS A 8 0.64 -9.35 4.13
CA CYS A 8 1.61 -9.85 3.16
C CYS A 8 0.98 -10.02 1.77
N ASP A 9 1.80 -10.11 0.73
CA ASP A 9 1.36 -10.17 -0.66
C ASP A 9 0.44 -11.36 -0.94
N ALA A 10 0.79 -12.54 -0.39
CA ALA A 10 0.00 -13.76 -0.54
C ALA A 10 -1.40 -13.62 0.08
N CYS A 11 -1.50 -13.16 1.33
CA CYS A 11 -2.79 -12.97 1.99
C CYS A 11 -3.62 -11.85 1.35
N ASN A 12 -2.96 -10.78 0.88
CA ASN A 12 -3.64 -9.68 0.21
C ASN A 12 -4.20 -10.11 -1.16
N LYS A 13 -3.45 -10.92 -1.93
CA LYS A 13 -3.90 -11.52 -3.19
C LYS A 13 -5.05 -12.49 -2.97
N LYS A 14 -4.97 -13.32 -1.92
CA LYS A 14 -6.03 -14.27 -1.54
C LYS A 14 -7.23 -13.62 -0.82
N LYS A 15 -7.18 -12.32 -0.53
CA LYS A 15 -8.22 -11.58 0.22
C LYS A 15 -8.56 -12.20 1.58
N ILE A 16 -7.57 -12.79 2.25
CA ILE A 16 -7.71 -13.42 3.56
C ILE A 16 -7.02 -12.60 4.64
N LYS A 17 -7.37 -12.88 5.90
CA LYS A 17 -6.76 -12.23 7.05
C LYS A 17 -5.29 -12.62 7.18
N CYS A 18 -4.41 -11.63 7.21
CA CYS A 18 -3.00 -11.80 7.54
C CYS A 18 -2.78 -11.52 9.03
N ASP A 19 -2.05 -12.39 9.70
CA ASP A 19 -1.61 -12.26 11.09
C ASP A 19 -0.33 -11.42 11.25
N GLY A 20 0.35 -11.08 10.15
CA GLY A 20 1.47 -10.14 10.15
C GLY A 20 2.74 -10.64 10.84
N LEU A 21 2.82 -11.93 11.19
CA LEU A 21 4.02 -12.55 11.75
C LEU A 21 5.18 -12.48 10.73
N LYS A 22 6.40 -12.34 11.27
CA LYS A 22 7.66 -12.34 10.51
C LYS A 22 8.55 -13.48 11.02
N PRO A 23 9.26 -14.21 10.15
CA PRO A 23 9.47 -13.95 8.71
C PRO A 23 8.29 -14.37 7.81
N THR A 24 7.46 -15.32 8.24
CA THR A 24 6.32 -15.85 7.50
C THR A 24 5.03 -15.75 8.32
N CYS A 25 3.94 -15.37 7.65
CA CYS A 25 2.61 -15.34 8.27
C CYS A 25 2.09 -16.77 8.49
N SER A 26 1.25 -17.00 9.50
CA SER A 26 0.69 -18.33 9.82
C SER A 26 -0.01 -18.97 8.61
N ASN A 27 -0.73 -18.16 7.85
CA ASN A 27 -1.43 -18.64 6.67
C ASN A 27 -0.46 -19.01 5.53
N CYS A 28 0.65 -18.28 5.43
CA CYS A 28 1.69 -18.47 4.43
C CYS A 28 2.48 -19.74 4.72
N THR A 29 2.78 -19.98 6.01
CA THR A 29 3.42 -21.20 6.51
C THR A 29 2.55 -22.43 6.21
N ARG A 30 1.24 -22.35 6.47
CA ARG A 30 0.30 -23.45 6.18
C ARG A 30 0.13 -23.72 4.70
N SER A 31 0.11 -22.67 3.87
CA SER A 31 -0.06 -22.83 2.42
C SER A 31 1.25 -22.95 1.64
N LEU A 32 2.39 -23.08 2.34
CA LEU A 32 3.75 -23.15 1.76
C LEU A 32 3.99 -22.08 0.68
N SER A 33 3.41 -20.90 0.86
CA SER A 33 3.45 -19.83 -0.13
C SER A 33 4.45 -18.77 0.28
N THR A 34 5.13 -18.18 -0.71
CA THR A 34 6.09 -17.11 -0.48
C THR A 34 5.45 -15.93 0.24
N CYS A 35 5.90 -15.67 1.47
CA CYS A 35 5.43 -14.55 2.28
C CYS A 35 6.31 -13.33 2.04
N THR A 36 5.90 -12.48 1.11
CA THR A 36 6.59 -11.21 0.85
C THR A 36 5.75 -10.04 1.32
N TYR A 37 6.43 -8.94 1.62
CA TYR A 37 5.83 -7.63 1.91
C TYR A 37 6.39 -6.61 0.89
N SER A 38 6.44 -6.99 -0.38
CA SER A 38 7.11 -6.22 -1.44
C SER A 38 6.27 -5.06 -1.96
N ARG A 39 5.00 -4.93 -1.53
CA ARG A 39 4.21 -3.71 -1.80
C ARG A 39 4.86 -2.54 -1.09
N SER A 40 5.83 -1.91 -1.73
CA SER A 40 6.08 -0.50 -1.58
C SER A 40 4.74 0.18 -1.85
N ALA A 41 4.27 0.93 -0.86
CA ALA A 41 3.12 1.80 -1.08
C ALA A 41 3.49 2.65 -2.29
N LYS A 42 2.92 2.37 -3.46
CA LYS A 42 2.93 3.32 -4.58
C LYS A 42 2.40 4.58 -3.94
N LYS A 43 3.29 5.57 -3.70
CA LYS A 43 2.88 6.85 -3.15
C LYS A 43 1.74 7.26 -4.07
N ARG A 44 0.53 7.35 -3.52
CA ARG A 44 -0.63 7.81 -4.30
C ARG A 44 -0.14 9.08 -4.97
N GLY A 45 -0.42 9.21 -6.27
CA GLY A 45 -0.04 10.41 -7.00
C GLY A 45 -0.49 11.67 -6.23
N PRO A 46 0.07 12.85 -6.56
CA PRO A 46 -0.40 14.11 -5.98
C PRO A 46 -1.94 14.12 -5.93
N ARG A 47 -2.49 14.62 -4.81
CA ARG A 47 -3.93 14.61 -4.57
C ARG A 47 -4.65 15.15 -5.81
N ALA A 48 -5.79 14.57 -6.18
CA ALA A 48 -6.61 15.10 -7.27
C ALA A 48 -6.84 16.61 -7.03
N GLY A 49 -6.56 17.44 -8.04
CA GLY A 49 -6.61 18.91 -7.96
C GLY A 49 -5.33 19.60 -7.47
N TYR A 50 -4.31 18.89 -6.99
CA TYR A 50 -3.04 19.52 -6.59
C TYR A 50 -2.29 20.11 -7.79
N ILE A 51 -2.27 19.37 -8.92
CA ILE A 51 -1.65 19.85 -10.16
C ILE A 51 -2.41 21.08 -10.68
N GLU A 52 -3.73 21.01 -10.75
CA GLU A 52 -4.60 22.13 -11.16
C GLU A 52 -4.38 23.37 -10.29
N SER A 53 -4.24 23.21 -8.97
CA SER A 53 -3.93 24.34 -8.07
C SER A 53 -2.55 24.94 -8.30
N LEU A 54 -1.56 24.14 -8.73
CA LEU A 54 -0.24 24.64 -9.08
C LEU A 54 -0.28 25.38 -10.42
N GLU A 55 -1.02 24.85 -11.40
CA GLU A 55 -1.21 25.48 -12.71
C GLU A 55 -1.92 26.84 -12.57
N ASN A 56 -2.94 26.93 -11.72
CA ASN A 56 -3.68 28.17 -11.52
C ASN A 56 -2.82 29.25 -10.85
N ARG A 57 -2.01 28.88 -9.85
CA ARG A 57 -1.06 29.80 -9.20
C ARG A 57 0.04 30.29 -10.14
N LEU A 58 0.53 29.43 -11.05
CA LEU A 58 1.49 29.86 -12.08
C LEU A 58 0.86 30.91 -12.99
N LYS A 59 -0.38 30.68 -13.41
CA LYS A 59 -1.12 31.57 -14.29
C LYS A 59 -1.37 32.96 -13.69
N GLU A 60 -1.60 33.04 -12.38
CA GLU A 60 -1.74 34.33 -11.66
C GLU A 60 -0.42 35.10 -11.55
N MET A 61 0.72 34.39 -11.49
CA MET A 61 2.05 34.99 -11.33
C MET A 61 2.72 35.40 -12.65
N GLU A 62 2.30 34.78 -13.76
CA GLU A 62 2.78 35.07 -15.13
C GLU A 62 1.97 36.18 -15.83
N ALA A 63 0.88 36.65 -15.21
CA ALA A 63 0.02 37.74 -15.69
C ALA A 63 0.45 39.11 -15.14
#